data_AF-Q939F1-F1
#
_entry.id   AF-Q939F1-F1
#
_cell.length_a   1.000
_cell.length_b   1.000
_cell.length_c   1.000
_cell.angle_alpha   90.00
_cell.angle_beta   90.00
_cell.angle_gamma   90.00
#
_symmetry.space_group_name_H-M   'P 1'
#
loop_
_entity.id
_entity.type
_entity.pdbx_description
1 polymer ?
#
loop_
_entity_poly.entity_id
_entity_poly.type
_entity_poly.pdbx_seq_one_letter_code
_entity_poly.pdbx_strand_id
1 'polypeptide(L)'
;MSPSDFDVELQNLYERSVGQLMTDYFDAPAFDAFHEYLCQKAELIKAEHVVSKQVLHYLLSAQQVIESRAEYLPAAKQNIQLAKEFAMLLGLIAIGEGRNDRVPGVPRVI
;
A
#
# COMPACT_ATOMS: atom_id res chain seq x y z
N MET A 1 -0.11 -0.73 21.87
CA MET A 1 -0.65 0.15 20.81
C MET A 1 -1.53 -0.71 19.93
N SER A 2 -2.71 -0.20 19.57
CA SER A 2 -3.64 -0.84 18.65
C SER A 2 -3.05 -0.82 17.23
N PRO A 3 -3.26 -1.87 16.42
CA PRO A 3 -2.95 -1.86 15.00
C PRO A 3 -3.39 -0.61 14.23
N SER A 4 -4.46 0.08 14.64
CA SER A 4 -4.92 1.32 14.02
C SER A 4 -4.30 2.61 14.56
N ASP A 5 -3.50 2.54 15.62
CA ASP A 5 -2.75 3.68 16.12
C ASP A 5 -1.76 4.21 15.08
N PHE A 6 -1.31 5.45 15.27
CA PHE A 6 -0.28 6.04 14.45
C PHE A 6 1.03 5.26 14.57
N ASP A 7 1.65 5.03 13.43
CA ASP A 7 2.77 4.12 13.29
C ASP A 7 3.95 4.84 12.63
N VAL A 8 4.98 5.04 13.45
CA VAL A 8 6.20 5.75 13.07
C VAL A 8 7.04 4.93 12.10
N GLU A 9 7.05 3.61 12.22
CA GLU A 9 7.79 2.75 11.31
C GLU A 9 7.16 2.80 9.91
N LEU A 10 5.82 2.71 9.85
CA LEU A 10 5.08 2.87 8.61
C LEU A 10 5.31 4.25 7.97
N GLN A 11 5.38 5.32 8.78
CA GLN A 11 5.71 6.66 8.27
C GLN A 11 7.11 6.68 7.64
N ASN A 12 8.12 6.12 8.32
CA ASN A 12 9.48 6.09 7.80
C ASN A 12 9.58 5.30 6.49
N LEU A 13 8.87 4.17 6.38
CA LEU A 13 8.79 3.39 5.14
C LEU A 13 8.12 4.18 4.01
N TYR A 14 7.05 4.91 4.31
CA TYR A 14 6.36 5.78 3.34
C TYR A 14 7.29 6.89 2.83
N GLU A 15 8.02 7.58 3.71
CA GLU A 15 8.94 8.66 3.33
C GLU A 15 10.10 8.16 2.46
N ARG A 16 10.62 6.97 2.76
CA ARG A 16 11.71 6.34 1.98
C ARG A 16 11.26 5.77 0.63
N SER A 17 9.99 5.45 0.47
CA SER A 17 9.42 4.91 -0.78
C SER A 17 8.70 6.00 -1.56
N VAL A 18 7.45 6.27 -1.19
CA VAL A 18 6.57 7.23 -1.86
C VAL A 18 7.13 8.66 -1.78
N GLY A 19 7.68 9.05 -0.64
CA GLY A 19 8.30 10.37 -0.47
C GLY A 19 9.46 10.61 -1.43
N GLN A 20 10.33 9.61 -1.63
CA GLN A 20 11.41 9.67 -2.61
C GLN A 20 10.93 9.65 -4.06
N LEU A 21 9.85 8.91 -4.34
CA LEU A 21 9.27 8.89 -5.67
C LEU A 21 8.71 10.25 -6.08
N MET A 22 8.22 11.05 -5.12
CA MET A 22 7.82 12.44 -5.39
C MET A 22 8.98 13.33 -5.83
N THR A 23 10.22 12.95 -5.53
CA THR A 23 11.46 13.59 -6.01
C THR A 23 12.08 12.86 -7.21
N ASP A 24 11.28 12.09 -7.94
CA ASP A 24 11.65 11.32 -9.14
C ASP A 24 12.70 10.21 -8.92
N TYR A 25 12.86 9.75 -7.67
CA TYR A 25 13.72 8.62 -7.33
C TYR A 25 12.88 7.39 -6.92
N PHE A 26 13.01 6.30 -7.69
CA PHE A 26 12.32 5.04 -7.39
C PHE A 26 13.26 4.06 -6.69
N ASP A 27 13.02 3.83 -5.40
CA ASP A 27 13.72 2.83 -4.58
C ASP A 27 12.87 1.56 -4.46
N ALA A 28 13.12 0.57 -5.33
CA ALA A 28 12.36 -0.68 -5.35
C ALA A 28 12.41 -1.43 -3.99
N PRO A 29 13.57 -1.63 -3.35
CA PRO A 29 13.63 -2.22 -2.01
C PRO A 29 12.79 -1.47 -0.95
N ALA A 30 12.76 -0.14 -0.99
CA ALA A 30 11.93 0.63 -0.07
C ALA A 30 10.43 0.41 -0.31
N PHE A 31 10.02 0.33 -1.58
CA PHE A 31 8.64 0.01 -1.96
C PHE A 31 8.23 -1.41 -1.56
N ASP A 32 9.11 -2.40 -1.73
CA ASP A 32 8.86 -3.79 -1.31
C ASP A 32 8.66 -3.86 0.22
N ALA A 33 9.56 -3.23 0.99
CA ALA A 33 9.45 -3.19 2.44
C ALA A 33 8.17 -2.48 2.91
N PHE A 34 7.82 -1.36 2.27
CA PHE A 34 6.61 -0.61 2.56
C PHE A 34 5.33 -1.41 2.24
N HIS A 35 5.28 -2.06 1.07
CA HIS A 35 4.14 -2.88 0.68
C HIS A 35 3.96 -4.11 1.58
N GLU A 36 5.06 -4.80 1.91
CA GLU A 36 5.02 -5.96 2.81
C GLU A 36 4.55 -5.56 4.21
N TYR A 37 5.02 -4.43 4.73
CA TYR A 37 4.56 -3.91 6.02
C TYR A 37 3.06 -3.57 6.03
N LEU A 38 2.57 -2.93 4.96
CA LEU A 38 1.14 -2.65 4.80
C LEU A 38 0.30 -3.94 4.73
N CYS A 39 0.81 -4.98 4.05
CA CYS A 39 0.14 -6.28 4.02
C CYS A 39 -0.01 -6.86 5.43
N GLN A 40 1.06 -6.86 6.22
CA GLN A 40 1.04 -7.33 7.59
C GLN A 40 0.09 -6.51 8.45
N LYS A 41 0.08 -5.19 8.27
CA LYS A 41 -0.79 -4.30 9.02
C LYS A 41 -2.28 -4.49 8.66
N ALA A 42 -2.60 -4.76 7.39
CA ALA A 42 -3.96 -5.07 6.96
C ALA A 42 -4.51 -6.34 7.65
N GLU A 43 -3.67 -7.36 7.82
CA GLU A 43 -4.05 -8.58 8.55
C GLU A 43 -4.38 -8.33 10.03
N LEU A 44 -3.78 -7.31 10.63
CA LEU A 44 -4.07 -6.91 12.01
C LEU A 44 -5.33 -6.02 12.09
N ILE A 45 -5.48 -5.08 11.16
CA ILE A 45 -6.59 -4.12 11.12
C ILE A 45 -7.93 -4.81 10.88
N LYS A 46 -7.97 -5.92 10.14
CA LYS A 46 -9.25 -6.63 9.88
C LYS A 46 -9.97 -7.12 11.15
N ALA A 47 -9.23 -7.30 12.24
CA ALA A 47 -9.78 -7.68 13.54
C ALA A 47 -10.29 -6.47 14.36
N GLU A 48 -10.07 -5.24 13.88
CA GLU A 48 -10.43 -4.02 14.58
C GLU A 48 -11.74 -3.41 14.08
N HIS A 49 -12.38 -2.63 14.95
CA HIS A 49 -13.61 -1.92 14.61
C HIS A 49 -13.36 -0.63 13.80
N VAL A 50 -12.13 -0.12 13.81
CA VAL A 50 -11.74 1.13 13.17
C VAL A 50 -10.53 0.84 12.29
N VAL A 51 -10.45 1.54 11.15
CA VAL A 51 -9.33 1.46 10.22
C VAL A 51 -8.46 2.70 10.36
N SER A 52 -7.14 2.51 10.43
CA SER A 52 -6.17 3.59 10.48
C SER A 52 -6.25 4.51 9.25
N LYS A 53 -6.53 5.81 9.47
CA LYS A 53 -6.49 6.81 8.40
C LYS A 53 -5.10 6.95 7.78
N GLN A 54 -4.04 6.69 8.54
CA GLN A 54 -2.67 6.70 8.05
C GLN A 54 -2.49 5.62 6.97
N VAL A 55 -2.94 4.38 7.25
CA VAL A 55 -2.88 3.27 6.30
C VAL A 55 -3.67 3.57 5.03
N LEU A 56 -4.91 4.05 5.16
CA LEU A 56 -5.76 4.42 4.02
C LEU A 56 -5.10 5.49 3.15
N HIS A 57 -4.57 6.55 3.78
CA HIS A 57 -3.89 7.63 3.08
C HIS A 57 -2.64 7.12 2.34
N TYR A 58 -1.83 6.29 2.99
CA TYR A 58 -0.58 5.79 2.42
C TYR A 58 -0.80 4.84 1.24
N LEU A 59 -1.81 3.97 1.31
CA LEU A 59 -2.20 3.11 0.18
C LEU A 59 -2.66 3.95 -1.02
N LEU A 60 -3.57 4.90 -0.78
CA LEU A 60 -4.10 5.78 -1.82
C LEU A 60 -3.00 6.65 -2.44
N SER A 61 -2.14 7.24 -1.61
CA SER A 61 -1.02 8.07 -2.05
C SER A 61 -0.03 7.28 -2.88
N ALA A 62 0.36 6.08 -2.44
CA ALA A 62 1.31 5.24 -3.18
C ALA A 62 0.80 4.88 -4.58
N GLN A 63 -0.48 4.50 -4.69
CA GLN A 63 -1.12 4.26 -5.99
C GLN A 63 -1.03 5.51 -6.89
N GLN A 64 -1.50 6.66 -6.41
CA GLN A 64 -1.58 7.90 -7.19
C GLN A 64 -0.19 8.40 -7.62
N VAL A 65 0.80 8.31 -6.74
CA VAL A 65 2.16 8.76 -7.03
C VAL A 65 2.82 7.84 -8.07
N ILE A 66 2.68 6.51 -7.95
CA ILE A 66 3.21 5.59 -8.97
C ILE A 66 2.55 5.84 -10.33
N GLU A 67 1.22 5.94 -10.37
CA GLU A 67 0.47 6.17 -11.62
C GLU A 67 0.87 7.50 -12.28
N SER A 68 0.94 8.58 -11.51
CA SER A 68 1.32 9.89 -12.03
C SER A 68 2.77 9.93 -12.51
N ARG A 69 3.70 9.28 -11.80
CA ARG A 69 5.13 9.28 -12.15
C ARG A 69 5.46 8.33 -13.29
N ALA A 70 4.66 7.29 -13.51
CA ALA A 70 4.88 6.31 -14.57
C ALA A 70 4.82 6.89 -16.00
N GLU A 71 4.22 8.07 -16.18
CA GLU A 71 4.21 8.75 -17.48
C GLU A 71 5.61 9.21 -17.92
N TYR A 72 6.46 9.64 -16.97
CA TYR A 72 7.75 10.28 -17.26
C TYR A 72 8.96 9.63 -16.57
N LEU A 73 8.76 8.76 -15.58
CA LEU A 73 9.84 8.02 -14.90
C LEU A 73 9.80 6.54 -15.32
N PRO A 74 10.80 6.05 -16.12
CA PRO A 74 10.83 4.66 -16.57
C PRO A 74 10.79 3.64 -15.44
N ALA A 75 11.45 3.93 -14.31
CA ALA A 75 11.46 3.04 -13.15
C ALA A 75 10.06 2.88 -12.53
N ALA A 76 9.28 3.96 -12.41
CA ALA A 76 7.89 3.88 -11.95
C ALA A 76 7.01 3.12 -12.97
N LYS A 77 7.22 3.35 -14.27
CA LYS A 77 6.49 2.64 -15.34
C LYS A 77 6.71 1.13 -15.31
N GLN A 78 7.95 0.70 -15.11
CA GLN A 78 8.31 -0.72 -14.99
C GLN A 78 7.63 -1.39 -13.79
N ASN A 79 7.32 -0.61 -12.75
CA ASN A 79 6.71 -1.07 -11.50
C ASN A 79 5.24 -0.65 -11.38
N ILE A 80 4.55 -0.31 -12.49
CA ILE A 80 3.13 0.11 -12.46
C ILE A 80 2.20 -0.94 -11.86
N GLN A 81 2.60 -2.21 -11.90
CA GLN A 81 1.84 -3.29 -11.27
C GLN A 81 1.70 -3.10 -9.75
N LEU A 82 2.68 -2.49 -9.10
CA LEU A 82 2.67 -2.20 -7.68
C LEU A 82 1.55 -1.21 -7.29
N ALA A 83 1.22 -0.25 -8.17
CA ALA A 83 0.07 0.64 -7.97
C ALA A 83 -1.25 -0.16 -7.84
N LYS A 84 -1.42 -1.18 -8.68
CA LYS A 84 -2.59 -2.08 -8.62
C LYS A 84 -2.60 -2.91 -7.35
N GLU A 85 -1.44 -3.29 -6.83
CA GLU A 85 -1.33 -4.03 -5.57
C GLU A 85 -1.77 -3.16 -4.38
N PHE A 86 -1.36 -1.89 -4.32
CA PHE A 86 -1.86 -0.95 -3.32
C PHE A 86 -3.37 -0.72 -3.42
N ALA A 87 -3.90 -0.53 -4.63
CA ALA A 87 -5.33 -0.39 -4.86
C ALA A 87 -6.12 -1.64 -4.45
N MET A 88 -5.58 -2.82 -4.74
CA MET A 88 -6.16 -4.10 -4.36
C MET A 88 -6.19 -4.27 -2.84
N LEU A 89 -5.08 -3.97 -2.15
CA LEU A 89 -5.02 -4.04 -0.69
C LEU A 89 -5.99 -3.06 -0.01
N LEU A 90 -6.12 -1.84 -0.54
CA LEU A 90 -7.12 -0.87 -0.08
C LEU A 90 -8.54 -1.42 -0.24
N GLY A 91 -8.85 -2.06 -1.37
CA GLY A 91 -10.13 -2.72 -1.61
C GLY A 91 -10.41 -3.84 -0.61
N LEU A 92 -9.41 -4.65 -0.27
CA LEU A 92 -9.54 -5.70 0.75
C LEU A 92 -9.84 -5.12 2.13
N ILE A 93 -9.09 -4.10 2.55
CA ILE A 93 -9.33 -3.43 3.85
C ILE A 93 -10.75 -2.86 3.92
N ALA A 94 -11.24 -2.27 2.82
CA ALA A 94 -12.58 -1.68 2.76
C ALA A 94 -13.72 -2.69 3.00
N ILE A 95 -13.50 -3.97 2.68
CA ILE A 95 -14.45 -5.07 2.91
C ILE A 95 -14.13 -5.90 4.17
N GLY A 96 -13.16 -5.47 4.98
CA GLY A 96 -12.76 -6.15 6.22
C GLY A 96 -11.89 -7.38 6.00
N GLU A 97 -11.10 -7.41 4.92
CA GLU A 97 -10.25 -8.55 4.56
C GLU A 97 -8.76 -8.19 4.45
N GLY A 98 -7.92 -9.21 4.56
CA GLY A 98 -6.48 -9.15 4.35
C GLY A 98 -6.01 -9.91 3.10
N ARG A 99 -4.73 -9.78 2.78
CA ARG A 99 -4.07 -10.44 1.64
C ARG A 99 -4.25 -11.95 1.67
N ASN A 100 -4.23 -12.56 2.86
CA ASN A 100 -4.32 -14.01 3.05
C ASN A 100 -5.75 -14.56 2.92
N ASP A 101 -6.77 -13.69 2.98
CA ASP A 101 -8.17 -14.09 2.80
C ASP A 101 -8.50 -14.28 1.30
N ARG A 102 -7.59 -13.90 0.41
CA ARG A 102 -7.72 -14.07 -1.04
C ARG A 102 -7.47 -15.53 -1.43
N VAL A 103 -8.50 -16.19 -1.98
CA VAL A 103 -8.39 -17.51 -2.60
C VAL A 103 -8.05 -17.35 -4.10
N PRO A 104 -6.91 -17.91 -4.58
CA PRO A 104 -6.57 -17.87 -6.00
C PRO A 104 -7.64 -18.54 -6.88
N GLY A 105 -7.98 -17.92 -8.02
CA GLY A 105 -8.92 -18.49 -9.00
C GLY A 105 -10.41 -18.29 -8.70
N VAL A 106 -10.76 -17.64 -7.58
CA VAL A 106 -12.15 -17.30 -7.26
C VAL A 106 -12.41 -15.83 -7.63
N PRO A 107 -13.24 -15.55 -8.64
CA PRO A 107 -13.65 -14.18 -8.97
C PRO A 107 -14.42 -13.57 -7.81
N ARG A 108 -14.14 -12.31 -7.49
CA ARG A 108 -14.97 -11.53 -6.56
C ARG A 108 -15.83 -10.56 -7.34
N VAL A 109 -17.11 -10.49 -6.95
CA VAL A 109 -17.99 -9.40 -7.37
C VAL A 109 -17.56 -8.18 -6.54
N ILE A 110 -17.05 -7.16 -7.21
CA ILE A 110 -16.67 -5.87 -6.64
C ILE A 110 -17.79 -4.89 -6.93
#